data_AF-A0A1M4Z2H2-F1
#
_entry.id   AF-A0A1M4Z2H2-F1
#
_cell.length_a   1.000
_cell.length_b   1.000
_cell.length_c   1.000
_cell.angle_alpha   90.00
_cell.angle_beta   90.00
_cell.angle_gamma   90.00
#
_symmetry.space_group_name_H-M   'P 1'
#
loop_
_entity.id
_entity.type
_entity.pdbx_description
1 polymer ?
#
loop_
_entity_poly.entity_id
_entity_poly.type
_entity_poly.pdbx_seq_one_letter_code
_entity_poly.pdbx_strand_id
1 'polypeptide(L)'
;MTQLLESLPLWLWFVLALVALFVARQPVHQGIYALARFFHQSLRLGANAVANAEQRLQDRNREVLLAAGREAAERHVEREFDRIEHTMKKELAQYPALHRRLCEQLTAIDEDYVRSAEVPPEPTNWSKAIKAVAEIPAKSDPVVGDVLETIHHSMRKAEAKALEAYRESARERHQLLKRMMPNWRSMLSTLGRVNKSVDSVISRAKVLDGHMERYEEIQQGSDRALRMLSSSSLSQFFIASFVLAIAVGGALINFHLIARPMTEMVGGTSYIGSFKVADISALVIILVEITMGLFLMECLRITRLFPVISALSDKLRMRMMWAAFALLFFLASVEAGLAFMREILMQEDLAVSAQLRGGEVEAATGGVYWITTAAQMGMGFILPFALTFVAIPLENFIASARTVIGLLTTFFLRVLSVLLRLSGTASLRCGSLLVRLYDIVIFFPLWLEAKYISWRTAAAGTATAEEA
;
A
#
# COMPACT_ATOMS: atom_id res chain seq x y z
N MET A 1 86.63 -3.00 -7.54
CA MET A 1 85.70 -1.87 -7.78
C MET A 1 84.74 -1.62 -6.61
N THR A 2 84.35 -2.64 -5.85
CA THR A 2 83.50 -2.49 -4.64
C THR A 2 84.17 -1.68 -3.52
N GLN A 3 85.48 -1.86 -3.27
CA GLN A 3 86.22 -1.14 -2.23
C GLN A 3 86.49 0.36 -2.51
N LEU A 4 86.39 0.80 -3.77
CA LEU A 4 86.52 2.22 -4.16
C LEU A 4 85.18 2.97 -4.06
N LEU A 5 84.07 2.24 -4.12
CA LEU A 5 82.72 2.82 -3.96
C LEU A 5 82.36 3.03 -2.48
N GLU A 6 82.89 2.19 -1.58
CA GLU A 6 82.70 2.30 -0.13
C GLU A 6 83.55 3.41 0.52
N SER A 7 84.66 3.83 -0.09
CA SER A 7 85.56 4.86 0.44
C SER A 7 85.23 6.29 -0.01
N LEU A 8 84.22 6.45 -0.86
CA LEU A 8 83.77 7.77 -1.31
C LEU A 8 82.98 8.46 -0.21
N PRO A 9 83.31 9.73 0.11
CA PRO A 9 82.59 10.45 1.15
C PRO A 9 81.14 10.73 0.70
N LEU A 10 80.21 10.63 1.64
CA LEU A 10 78.75 10.73 1.41
C LEU A 10 78.31 11.97 0.63
N TRP A 11 79.03 13.09 0.76
CA TRP A 11 78.73 14.33 0.04
C TRP A 11 78.99 14.22 -1.48
N LEU A 12 79.93 13.38 -1.91
CA LEU A 12 80.24 13.19 -3.33
C LEU A 12 79.15 12.37 -4.02
N TRP A 13 78.61 11.37 -3.34
CA TRP A 13 77.41 10.65 -3.76
C TRP A 13 76.19 11.57 -3.86
N PHE A 14 76.03 12.51 -2.92
CA PHE A 14 74.96 13.51 -2.97
C PHE A 14 75.07 14.43 -4.19
N VAL A 15 76.28 14.94 -4.51
CA VAL A 15 76.52 15.78 -5.70
C VAL A 15 76.28 14.99 -6.99
N LEU A 16 76.75 13.75 -7.05
CA LEU A 16 76.60 12.90 -8.24
C LEU A 16 75.13 12.54 -8.48
N ALA A 17 74.36 12.29 -7.42
CA ALA A 17 72.91 12.12 -7.48
C ALA A 17 72.18 13.39 -7.94
N LEU A 18 72.60 14.57 -7.45
CA LEU A 18 72.03 15.86 -7.84
C LEU A 18 72.25 16.18 -9.33
N VAL A 19 73.45 15.89 -9.86
CA VAL A 19 73.78 16.04 -11.29
C VAL A 19 72.98 15.04 -12.14
N ALA A 20 72.88 13.79 -11.70
CA ALA A 20 72.08 12.78 -12.40
C ALA A 20 70.59 13.19 -12.48
N LEU A 21 70.03 13.71 -11.38
CA LEU A 21 68.68 14.27 -11.34
C LEU A 21 68.54 15.47 -12.30
N PHE A 22 69.49 16.40 -12.33
CA PHE A 22 69.45 17.54 -13.23
C PHE A 22 69.45 17.14 -14.72
N VAL A 23 70.30 16.19 -15.12
CA VAL A 23 70.35 15.68 -16.51
C VAL A 23 69.05 14.94 -16.88
N ALA A 24 68.48 14.19 -15.93
CA ALA A 24 67.24 13.45 -16.12
C ALA A 24 65.97 14.33 -16.05
N ARG A 25 66.08 15.65 -15.86
CA ARG A 25 64.95 16.55 -15.64
C ARG A 25 63.88 16.48 -16.74
N GLN A 26 64.28 16.63 -18.00
CA GLN A 26 63.33 16.60 -19.13
C GLN A 26 62.59 15.26 -19.26
N PRO A 27 63.27 14.09 -19.28
CA PRO A 27 62.57 12.81 -19.36
C PRO A 27 61.69 12.54 -18.12
N VAL A 28 62.11 12.98 -16.93
CA VAL A 28 61.30 12.86 -15.70
C VAL A 28 60.04 13.72 -15.78
N HIS A 29 60.14 15.00 -16.18
CA HIS A 29 58.98 15.87 -16.36
C HIS A 29 58.00 15.30 -17.39
N GLN A 30 58.51 14.86 -18.53
CA GLN A 30 57.70 14.24 -19.58
C GLN A 30 57.02 12.95 -19.09
N GLY A 31 57.74 12.11 -18.34
CA GLY A 31 57.20 10.90 -17.72
C GLY A 31 56.08 11.19 -16.73
N ILE A 32 56.28 12.15 -15.81
CA ILE A 32 55.26 12.55 -14.83
C ILE A 32 54.02 13.11 -15.54
N TYR A 33 54.18 14.00 -16.52
CA TYR A 33 53.05 14.55 -17.26
C TYR A 33 52.34 13.53 -18.15
N ALA A 34 53.06 12.58 -18.75
CA ALA A 34 52.48 11.50 -19.53
C ALA A 34 51.65 10.57 -18.65
N LEU A 35 52.19 10.19 -17.48
CA LEU A 35 51.52 9.35 -16.50
C LEU A 35 50.28 10.05 -15.91
N ALA A 36 50.39 11.32 -15.54
CA ALA A 36 49.25 12.12 -15.09
C ALA A 36 48.17 12.28 -16.17
N ARG A 37 48.55 12.48 -17.44
CA ARG A 37 47.61 12.52 -18.57
C ARG A 37 46.94 11.19 -18.82
N PHE A 38 47.68 10.09 -18.73
CA PHE A 38 47.15 8.73 -18.87
C PHE A 38 46.08 8.45 -17.80
N PHE A 39 46.39 8.70 -16.53
CA PHE A 39 45.41 8.52 -15.44
C PHE A 39 44.19 9.43 -15.62
N HIS A 40 44.39 10.69 -16.00
CA HIS A 40 43.29 11.59 -16.30
C HIS A 40 42.36 11.07 -17.40
N GLN A 41 42.93 10.64 -18.52
CA GLN A 41 42.16 10.13 -19.66
C GLN A 41 41.42 8.85 -19.31
N SER A 42 42.08 7.90 -18.64
CA SER A 42 41.49 6.64 -18.19
C SER A 42 40.32 6.86 -17.22
N LEU A 43 40.50 7.74 -16.22
CA LEU A 43 39.44 8.09 -15.26
C LEU A 43 38.28 8.83 -15.93
N ARG A 44 38.54 9.67 -16.92
CA ARG A 44 37.50 10.38 -17.69
C ARG A 44 36.71 9.42 -18.59
N LEU A 45 37.37 8.45 -19.22
CA LEU A 45 36.71 7.39 -19.98
C LEU A 45 35.82 6.54 -19.06
N GLY A 46 36.35 6.13 -17.89
CA GLY A 46 35.58 5.42 -16.87
C GLY A 46 34.36 6.22 -16.40
N ALA A 47 34.52 7.51 -16.12
CA ALA A 47 33.42 8.36 -15.71
C ALA A 47 32.30 8.46 -16.76
N ASN A 48 32.65 8.55 -18.04
CA ASN A 48 31.70 8.58 -19.14
C ASN A 48 30.98 7.23 -19.31
N ALA A 49 31.71 6.11 -19.17
CA ALA A 49 31.11 4.78 -19.20
C ALA A 49 30.10 4.59 -18.05
N VAL A 50 30.45 5.01 -16.84
CA VAL A 50 29.57 4.98 -15.67
C VAL A 50 28.34 5.89 -15.86
N ALA A 51 28.52 7.09 -16.41
CA ALA A 51 27.40 8.00 -16.70
C ALA A 51 26.43 7.42 -17.76
N ASN A 52 26.96 6.75 -18.79
CA ASN A 52 26.12 6.07 -19.78
C ASN A 52 25.37 4.88 -19.16
N ALA A 53 26.01 4.13 -18.25
CA ALA A 53 25.35 3.05 -17.52
C ALA A 53 24.25 3.57 -16.59
N GLU A 54 24.48 4.71 -15.92
CA GLU A 54 23.48 5.42 -15.12
C GLU A 54 22.26 5.80 -15.95
N GLN A 55 22.45 6.42 -17.13
CA GLN A 55 21.35 6.79 -18.03
C GLN A 55 20.54 5.57 -18.47
N ARG A 56 21.21 4.50 -18.91
CA ARG A 56 20.53 3.24 -19.30
C ARG A 56 19.71 2.64 -18.16
N LEU A 57 20.23 2.70 -16.94
CA LEU A 57 19.53 2.22 -15.76
C LEU A 57 18.32 3.11 -15.42
N GLN A 58 18.46 4.43 -15.57
CA GLN A 58 17.37 5.37 -15.35
C GLN A 58 16.21 5.13 -16.34
N ASP A 59 16.51 4.91 -17.61
CA ASP A 59 15.50 4.58 -18.63
C ASP A 59 14.82 3.24 -18.33
N ARG A 60 15.59 2.22 -17.98
CA ARG A 60 15.03 0.91 -17.59
C ARG A 60 14.15 1.01 -16.34
N ASN A 61 14.56 1.79 -15.35
CA ASN A 61 13.76 2.02 -14.14
C ASN A 61 12.44 2.73 -14.48
N ARG A 62 12.46 3.70 -15.41
CA ARG A 62 11.26 4.37 -15.92
C ARG A 62 10.30 3.38 -16.59
N GLU A 63 10.82 2.55 -17.50
CA GLU A 63 10.03 1.51 -18.19
C GLU A 63 9.38 0.55 -17.21
N VAL A 64 10.16 0.01 -16.26
CA VAL A 64 9.68 -0.97 -15.27
C VAL A 64 8.63 -0.35 -14.35
N LEU A 65 8.84 0.89 -13.90
CA LEU A 65 7.91 1.57 -13.00
C LEU A 65 6.57 1.86 -13.71
N LEU A 66 6.62 2.30 -14.97
CA LEU A 66 5.41 2.52 -15.77
C LEU A 66 4.68 1.21 -16.08
N ALA A 67 5.42 0.14 -16.43
CA ALA A 67 4.82 -1.17 -16.67
C ALA A 67 4.12 -1.72 -15.42
N ALA A 68 4.78 -1.66 -14.26
CA ALA A 68 4.19 -2.09 -13.00
C ALA A 68 2.99 -1.21 -12.59
N GLY A 69 3.10 0.11 -12.77
CA GLY A 69 2.01 1.05 -12.53
C GLY A 69 0.80 0.80 -13.44
N ARG A 70 1.05 0.49 -14.71
CA ARG A 70 0.01 0.16 -15.70
C ARG A 70 -0.73 -1.11 -15.29
N GLU A 71 0.00 -2.18 -14.97
CA GLU A 71 -0.61 -3.45 -14.56
C GLU A 71 -1.46 -3.28 -13.28
N ALA A 72 -0.97 -2.50 -12.31
CA ALA A 72 -1.71 -2.20 -11.09
C ALA A 72 -2.98 -1.37 -11.36
N ALA A 73 -2.88 -0.36 -12.23
CA ALA A 73 -4.00 0.49 -12.62
C ALA A 73 -5.06 -0.30 -13.43
N GLU A 74 -4.63 -1.12 -14.39
CA GLU A 74 -5.47 -2.00 -15.19
C GLU A 74 -6.27 -2.95 -14.29
N ARG A 75 -5.60 -3.62 -13.34
CA ARG A 75 -6.27 -4.48 -12.35
C ARG A 75 -7.23 -3.72 -11.44
N HIS A 76 -6.99 -2.44 -11.17
CA HIS A 76 -7.90 -1.66 -10.36
C HIS A 76 -9.15 -1.28 -11.15
N VAL A 77 -8.97 -0.89 -12.41
CA VAL A 77 -10.02 -0.58 -13.38
C VAL A 77 -10.88 -1.82 -13.64
N GLU A 78 -10.28 -2.98 -13.94
CA GLU A 78 -10.98 -4.25 -14.17
C GLU A 78 -11.86 -4.64 -12.97
N ARG A 79 -11.34 -4.55 -11.74
CA ARG A 79 -12.11 -4.83 -10.53
C ARG A 79 -13.28 -3.87 -10.34
N GLU A 80 -13.11 -2.59 -10.63
CA GLU A 80 -14.21 -1.63 -10.53
C GLU A 80 -15.24 -1.83 -11.66
N PHE A 81 -14.82 -2.24 -12.85
CA PHE A 81 -15.72 -2.67 -13.93
C PHE A 81 -16.58 -3.86 -13.51
N ASP A 82 -15.97 -4.94 -12.99
CA ASP A 82 -16.70 -6.12 -12.50
C ASP A 82 -17.70 -5.74 -11.39
N ARG A 83 -17.28 -4.84 -10.49
CA ARG A 83 -18.12 -4.36 -9.38
C ARG A 83 -19.30 -3.54 -9.87
N ILE A 84 -19.07 -2.67 -10.85
CA ILE A 84 -20.12 -1.88 -11.49
C ILE A 84 -21.07 -2.81 -12.25
N GLU A 85 -20.55 -3.78 -13.01
CA GLU A 85 -21.36 -4.76 -13.73
C GLU A 85 -22.26 -5.54 -12.77
N HIS A 86 -21.71 -6.08 -11.68
CA HIS A 86 -22.50 -6.81 -10.69
C HIS A 86 -23.57 -5.92 -10.05
N THR A 87 -23.23 -4.65 -9.74
CA THR A 87 -24.19 -3.70 -9.18
C THR A 87 -25.28 -3.38 -10.20
N MET A 88 -24.91 -3.10 -11.45
CA MET A 88 -25.83 -2.78 -12.54
C MET A 88 -26.77 -3.95 -12.81
N LYS A 89 -26.26 -5.18 -12.91
CA LYS A 89 -27.08 -6.39 -13.05
C LYS A 89 -28.08 -6.53 -11.90
N LYS A 90 -27.63 -6.30 -10.65
CA LYS A 90 -28.48 -6.38 -9.46
C LYS A 90 -29.58 -5.32 -9.46
N GLU A 91 -29.25 -4.06 -9.79
CA GLU A 91 -30.21 -2.95 -9.83
C GLU A 91 -31.20 -3.10 -11.00
N LEU A 92 -30.71 -3.46 -12.20
CA LEU A 92 -31.55 -3.71 -13.37
C LEU A 92 -32.47 -4.93 -13.17
N ALA A 93 -32.03 -5.97 -12.47
CA ALA A 93 -32.87 -7.13 -12.16
C ALA A 93 -34.06 -6.78 -11.24
N GLN A 94 -33.92 -5.75 -10.40
CA GLN A 94 -35.00 -5.30 -9.52
C GLN A 94 -35.97 -4.35 -10.22
N TYR A 95 -35.55 -3.72 -11.32
CA TYR A 95 -36.35 -2.71 -12.03
C TYR A 95 -37.72 -3.23 -12.50
N PRO A 96 -37.86 -4.41 -13.15
CA PRO A 96 -39.17 -4.94 -13.55
C PRO A 96 -40.13 -5.13 -12.38
N ALA A 97 -39.62 -5.57 -11.22
CA ALA A 97 -40.44 -5.77 -10.02
C ALA A 97 -40.90 -4.44 -9.41
N LEU A 98 -40.03 -3.43 -9.39
CA LEU A 98 -40.39 -2.07 -8.97
C LEU A 98 -41.41 -1.43 -9.92
N HIS A 99 -41.21 -1.60 -11.23
CA HIS A 99 -42.12 -1.12 -12.26
C HIS A 99 -43.51 -1.78 -12.13
N ARG A 100 -43.55 -3.11 -11.98
CA ARG A 100 -44.80 -3.85 -11.75
C ARG A 100 -45.55 -3.36 -10.52
N ARG A 101 -44.86 -3.17 -9.38
CA ARG A 101 -45.47 -2.64 -8.14
C ARG A 101 -46.02 -1.23 -8.33
N LEU A 102 -45.31 -0.39 -9.07
CA LEU A 102 -45.76 0.96 -9.43
C LEU A 102 -47.06 0.90 -10.24
N CYS A 103 -47.12 0.03 -11.26
CA CYS A 103 -48.34 -0.18 -12.05
C CYS A 103 -49.50 -0.72 -11.21
N GLU A 104 -49.28 -1.74 -10.37
CA GLU A 104 -50.31 -2.31 -9.49
C GLU A 104 -50.88 -1.25 -8.53
N GLN A 105 -50.02 -0.40 -7.96
CA GLN A 105 -50.45 0.69 -7.09
C GLN A 105 -51.20 1.79 -7.85
N LEU A 106 -50.81 2.07 -9.09
CA LEU A 106 -51.49 3.04 -9.94
C LEU A 106 -52.91 2.56 -10.27
N THR A 107 -53.06 1.30 -10.66
CA THR A 107 -54.36 0.69 -10.94
C THR A 107 -55.26 0.70 -9.70
N ALA A 108 -54.71 0.38 -8.52
CA ALA A 108 -55.50 0.41 -7.27
C ALA A 108 -55.97 1.82 -6.90
N ILE A 109 -55.12 2.84 -7.10
CA ILE A 109 -55.49 4.25 -6.92
C ILE A 109 -56.58 4.65 -7.92
N ASP A 110 -56.46 4.24 -9.18
CA ASP A 110 -57.44 4.56 -10.23
C ASP A 110 -58.81 3.93 -9.93
N GLU A 111 -58.83 2.68 -9.47
CA GLU A 111 -60.06 1.98 -9.11
C GLU A 111 -60.76 2.60 -7.88
N ASP A 112 -60.00 2.95 -6.84
CA ASP A 112 -60.52 3.67 -5.66
C ASP A 112 -61.01 5.08 -6.03
N TYR A 113 -60.34 5.75 -6.97
CA TYR A 113 -60.74 7.05 -7.50
C TYR A 113 -62.09 6.96 -8.23
N VAL A 114 -62.24 6.02 -9.17
CA VAL A 114 -63.49 5.81 -9.91
C VAL A 114 -64.64 5.49 -8.96
N ARG A 115 -64.41 4.65 -7.94
CA ARG A 115 -65.42 4.32 -6.91
C ARG A 115 -65.78 5.49 -5.99
N SER A 116 -64.93 6.52 -5.91
CA SER A 116 -65.18 7.72 -5.11
C SER A 116 -65.99 8.80 -5.84
N ALA A 117 -66.27 8.60 -7.14
CA ALA A 117 -67.04 9.54 -7.95
C ALA A 117 -68.48 9.69 -7.43
N GLU A 118 -69.02 10.91 -7.44
CA GLU A 118 -70.37 11.19 -6.96
C GLU A 118 -71.44 10.57 -7.85
N VAL A 119 -72.34 9.79 -7.24
CA VAL A 119 -73.66 9.49 -7.80
C VAL A 119 -74.65 10.43 -7.12
N PRO A 120 -75.25 11.40 -7.83
CA PRO A 120 -76.25 12.29 -7.25
C PRO A 120 -77.40 11.46 -6.66
N PRO A 121 -77.89 11.75 -5.45
CA PRO A 121 -79.07 11.06 -4.93
C PRO A 121 -80.24 11.30 -5.89
N GLU A 122 -80.98 10.24 -6.23
CA GLU A 122 -82.11 10.34 -7.16
C GLU A 122 -83.10 11.43 -6.68
N PRO A 123 -83.54 12.33 -7.57
CA PRO A 123 -84.54 13.33 -7.21
C PRO A 123 -85.81 12.61 -6.78
N THR A 124 -86.20 12.80 -5.52
CA THR A 124 -87.39 12.20 -4.95
C THR A 124 -88.63 12.49 -5.81
N ASN A 125 -89.52 11.51 -5.98
CA ASN A 125 -90.77 11.63 -6.76
C ASN A 125 -91.81 12.62 -6.14
N TRP A 126 -91.41 13.44 -5.16
CA TRP A 126 -92.26 14.42 -4.47
C TRP A 126 -92.83 15.50 -5.39
N SER A 127 -92.16 15.81 -6.51
CA SER A 127 -92.69 16.72 -7.53
C SER A 127 -94.03 16.24 -8.11
N LYS A 128 -94.27 14.93 -8.14
CA LYS A 128 -95.55 14.34 -8.59
C LYS A 128 -96.60 14.34 -7.47
N ALA A 129 -96.19 14.06 -6.22
CA ALA A 129 -97.10 14.05 -5.07
C ALA A 129 -97.60 15.46 -4.70
N ILE A 130 -96.73 16.48 -4.81
CA ILE A 130 -97.10 17.89 -4.59
C ILE A 130 -98.05 18.38 -5.69
N LYS A 131 -97.82 18.00 -6.96
CA LYS A 131 -98.75 18.29 -8.07
C LYS A 131 -100.13 17.68 -7.85
N ALA A 132 -100.20 16.42 -7.43
CA ALA A 132 -101.47 15.73 -7.20
C ALA A 132 -102.31 16.36 -6.07
N VAL A 133 -101.67 17.01 -5.09
CA VAL A 133 -102.36 17.67 -3.96
C VAL A 133 -102.75 19.11 -4.27
N ALA A 134 -101.97 19.79 -5.11
CA ALA A 134 -102.32 21.11 -5.62
C ALA A 134 -103.55 21.11 -6.55
N GLU A 135 -103.91 19.95 -7.12
CA GLU A 135 -105.09 19.76 -7.98
C GLU A 135 -106.41 19.52 -7.21
N ILE A 136 -106.36 19.37 -5.88
CA ILE A 136 -107.56 19.14 -5.04
C ILE A 136 -108.25 20.49 -4.72
N PRO A 137 -109.53 20.70 -5.08
CA PRO A 137 -110.23 21.97 -4.85
C PRO A 137 -110.49 22.22 -3.36
N ALA A 138 -110.02 23.36 -2.84
CA ALA A 138 -110.11 23.73 -1.43
C ALA A 138 -111.54 24.12 -1.00
N LYS A 139 -112.21 23.24 -0.24
CA LYS A 139 -113.34 23.58 0.64
C LYS A 139 -113.18 22.83 1.97
N SER A 140 -112.58 23.51 2.94
CA SER A 140 -112.62 23.26 4.41
C SER A 140 -113.00 21.85 4.88
N ASP A 141 -112.23 20.84 4.49
CA ASP A 141 -112.42 19.46 4.93
C ASP A 141 -111.22 19.07 5.82
N PRO A 142 -111.43 18.60 7.07
CA PRO A 142 -110.36 18.09 7.94
C PRO A 142 -109.42 17.09 7.25
N VAL A 143 -109.92 16.39 6.23
CA VAL A 143 -109.19 15.42 5.40
C VAL A 143 -108.04 16.06 4.60
N VAL A 144 -108.17 17.31 4.14
CA VAL A 144 -107.09 17.98 3.38
C VAL A 144 -105.92 18.37 4.31
N GLY A 145 -106.22 18.75 5.56
CA GLY A 145 -105.22 19.00 6.59
C GLY A 145 -104.44 17.73 6.94
N ASP A 146 -105.16 16.62 7.12
CA ASP A 146 -104.56 15.30 7.42
C ASP A 146 -103.71 14.76 6.25
N VAL A 147 -104.12 15.01 4.99
CA VAL A 147 -103.33 14.68 3.79
C VAL A 147 -102.08 15.56 3.67
N LEU A 148 -102.18 16.88 3.90
CA LEU A 148 -101.02 17.79 3.94
C LEU A 148 -100.05 17.43 5.08
N GLU A 149 -100.57 17.03 6.23
CA GLU A 149 -99.78 16.56 7.38
C GLU A 149 -99.09 15.24 7.07
N THR A 150 -99.77 14.31 6.39
CA THR A 150 -99.20 13.04 5.90
C THR A 150 -98.10 13.29 4.87
N ILE A 151 -98.28 14.24 3.95
CA ILE A 151 -97.26 14.66 2.96
C ILE A 151 -96.09 15.34 3.64
N HIS A 152 -96.33 16.22 4.61
CA HIS A 152 -95.26 16.86 5.37
C HIS A 152 -94.43 15.83 6.14
N HIS A 153 -95.08 14.86 6.80
CA HIS A 153 -94.40 13.84 7.58
C HIS A 153 -93.59 12.88 6.70
N SER A 154 -94.14 12.47 5.56
CA SER A 154 -93.45 11.61 4.59
C SER A 154 -92.36 12.34 3.80
N MET A 155 -92.50 13.63 3.50
CA MET A 155 -91.44 14.48 2.93
C MET A 155 -90.29 14.62 3.93
N ARG A 156 -90.56 14.92 5.21
CA ARG A 156 -89.53 14.92 6.27
C ARG A 156 -88.86 13.56 6.42
N LYS A 157 -89.60 12.46 6.31
CA LYS A 157 -89.05 11.09 6.37
C LYS A 157 -88.17 10.78 5.15
N ALA A 158 -88.55 11.23 3.96
CA ALA A 158 -87.76 11.07 2.74
C ALA A 158 -86.50 11.95 2.75
N GLU A 159 -86.61 13.20 3.23
CA GLU A 159 -85.49 14.12 3.43
C GLU A 159 -84.50 13.54 4.45
N ALA A 160 -84.99 13.04 5.59
CA ALA A 160 -84.15 12.38 6.59
C ALA A 160 -83.45 11.15 6.00
N LYS A 161 -84.15 10.32 5.21
CA LYS A 161 -83.58 9.15 4.55
C LYS A 161 -82.57 9.51 3.46
N ALA A 162 -82.82 10.58 2.70
CA ALA A 162 -81.90 11.09 1.69
C ALA A 162 -80.64 11.71 2.34
N LEU A 163 -80.80 12.44 3.44
CA LEU A 163 -79.69 12.95 4.26
C LEU A 163 -78.86 11.81 4.85
N GLU A 164 -79.51 10.74 5.31
CA GLU A 164 -78.83 9.57 5.86
C GLU A 164 -78.06 8.80 4.78
N ALA A 165 -78.68 8.53 3.63
CA ALA A 165 -78.02 7.93 2.46
C ALA A 165 -76.86 8.80 1.94
N TYR A 166 -77.04 10.13 1.92
CA TYR A 166 -75.99 11.07 1.54
C TYR A 166 -74.83 11.07 2.54
N ARG A 167 -75.11 11.02 3.85
CA ARG A 167 -74.08 10.91 4.90
C ARG A 167 -73.33 9.58 4.82
N GLU A 168 -74.02 8.49 4.50
CA GLU A 168 -73.44 7.16 4.33
C GLU A 168 -72.53 7.12 3.10
N SER A 169 -73.01 7.60 1.93
CA SER A 169 -72.20 7.76 0.72
C SER A 169 -70.99 8.68 0.94
N ALA A 170 -71.16 9.79 1.67
CA ALA A 170 -70.05 10.70 2.00
C ALA A 170 -69.01 10.03 2.91
N ARG A 171 -69.44 9.19 3.88
CA ARG A 171 -68.53 8.40 4.72
C ARG A 171 -67.78 7.36 3.90
N GLU A 172 -68.46 6.64 3.00
CA GLU A 172 -67.82 5.66 2.12
C GLU A 172 -66.76 6.31 1.23
N ARG A 173 -67.06 7.45 0.61
CA ARG A 173 -66.08 8.23 -0.18
C ARG A 173 -64.89 8.67 0.65
N HIS A 174 -65.11 9.20 1.85
CA HIS A 174 -64.02 9.59 2.75
C HIS A 174 -63.15 8.39 3.16
N GLN A 175 -63.75 7.21 3.33
CA GLN A 175 -62.99 5.98 3.60
C GLN A 175 -62.18 5.53 2.37
N LEU A 176 -62.73 5.60 1.16
CA LEU A 176 -62.01 5.29 -0.08
C LEU A 176 -60.82 6.23 -0.29
N LEU A 177 -61.03 7.55 -0.18
CA LEU A 177 -59.96 8.54 -0.25
C LEU A 177 -58.88 8.31 0.82
N LYS A 178 -59.29 7.92 2.04
CA LYS A 178 -58.35 7.57 3.12
C LYS A 178 -57.55 6.30 2.80
N ARG A 179 -58.11 5.32 2.08
CA ARG A 179 -57.43 4.09 1.64
C ARG A 179 -56.41 4.33 0.51
N MET A 180 -56.57 5.40 -0.28
CA MET A 180 -55.59 5.78 -1.31
C MET A 180 -54.28 6.34 -0.74
N MET A 181 -54.32 6.95 0.45
CA MET A 181 -53.14 7.58 1.09
C MET A 181 -51.94 6.63 1.28
N PRO A 182 -52.11 5.40 1.81
CA PRO A 182 -51.06 4.38 1.84
C PRO A 182 -50.45 4.06 0.48
N ASN A 183 -51.26 3.95 -0.57
CA ASN A 183 -50.79 3.63 -1.94
C ASN A 183 -49.92 4.75 -2.48
N TRP A 184 -50.33 6.02 -2.33
CA TRP A 184 -49.51 7.19 -2.69
C TRP A 184 -48.16 7.22 -1.96
N ARG A 185 -48.15 6.97 -0.65
CA ARG A 185 -46.90 6.89 0.13
C ARG A 185 -46.00 5.76 -0.35
N SER A 186 -46.58 4.61 -0.68
CA SER A 186 -45.84 3.46 -1.18
C SER A 186 -45.25 3.71 -2.57
N MET A 187 -45.99 4.41 -3.43
CA MET A 187 -45.56 4.80 -4.77
C MET A 187 -44.36 5.75 -4.70
N LEU A 188 -44.44 6.76 -3.82
CA LEU A 188 -43.36 7.70 -3.53
C LEU A 188 -42.11 6.99 -2.98
N SER A 189 -42.31 5.99 -2.12
CA SER A 189 -41.21 5.17 -1.60
C SER A 189 -40.54 4.32 -2.68
N THR A 190 -41.33 3.79 -3.63
CA THR A 190 -40.84 2.98 -4.75
C THR A 190 -40.03 3.83 -5.74
N LEU A 191 -40.53 5.02 -6.08
CA LEU A 191 -39.80 6.00 -6.88
C LEU A 191 -38.50 6.44 -6.19
N GLY A 192 -38.53 6.67 -4.88
CA GLY A 192 -37.34 6.99 -4.10
C GLY A 192 -36.28 5.89 -4.10
N ARG A 193 -36.69 4.61 -4.16
CA ARG A 193 -35.75 3.48 -4.33
C ARG A 193 -35.10 3.52 -5.71
N VAL A 194 -35.88 3.72 -6.78
CA VAL A 194 -35.35 3.84 -8.15
C VAL A 194 -34.34 4.99 -8.24
N ASN A 195 -34.65 6.15 -7.67
CA ASN A 195 -33.74 7.30 -7.68
C ASN A 195 -32.40 6.97 -7.00
N LYS A 196 -32.44 6.34 -5.82
CA LYS A 196 -31.22 5.91 -5.10
C LYS A 196 -30.40 4.90 -5.90
N SER A 197 -31.05 3.97 -6.60
CA SER A 197 -30.37 3.01 -7.47
C SER A 197 -29.66 3.70 -8.63
N VAL A 198 -30.31 4.68 -9.27
CA VAL A 198 -29.73 5.49 -10.35
C VAL A 198 -28.55 6.33 -9.83
N ASP A 199 -28.71 7.02 -8.69
CA ASP A 199 -27.64 7.80 -8.06
C ASP A 199 -26.43 6.93 -7.70
N SER A 200 -26.65 5.69 -7.24
CA SER A 200 -25.59 4.71 -6.95
C SER A 200 -24.81 4.31 -8.21
N VAL A 201 -25.50 4.09 -9.33
CA VAL A 201 -24.83 3.76 -10.61
C VAL A 201 -24.04 4.97 -11.13
N ILE A 202 -24.62 6.17 -11.12
CA ILE A 202 -23.95 7.40 -11.58
C ILE A 202 -22.71 7.70 -10.72
N SER A 203 -22.81 7.61 -9.40
CA SER A 203 -21.68 7.87 -8.51
C SER A 203 -20.54 6.87 -8.72
N ARG A 204 -20.85 5.60 -8.97
CA ARG A 204 -19.83 4.58 -9.30
C ARG A 204 -19.17 4.82 -10.65
N ALA A 205 -19.94 5.21 -11.67
CA ALA A 205 -19.39 5.57 -12.97
C ALA A 205 -18.37 6.73 -12.85
N LYS A 206 -18.69 7.77 -12.07
CA LYS A 206 -17.75 8.88 -11.81
C LYS A 206 -16.45 8.44 -11.13
N VAL A 207 -16.52 7.47 -10.22
CA VAL A 207 -15.31 6.92 -9.57
C VAL A 207 -14.47 6.17 -10.59
N LEU A 208 -15.10 5.37 -11.46
CA LEU A 208 -14.42 4.66 -12.55
C LEU A 208 -13.74 5.63 -13.53
N ASP A 209 -14.39 6.72 -13.91
CA ASP A 209 -13.80 7.76 -14.78
C ASP A 209 -12.48 8.28 -14.19
N GLY A 210 -12.44 8.54 -12.87
CA GLY A 210 -11.21 8.97 -12.19
C GLY A 210 -10.12 7.90 -12.14
N HIS A 211 -10.47 6.62 -12.13
CA HIS A 211 -9.50 5.53 -12.27
C HIS A 211 -9.00 5.39 -13.72
N MET A 212 -9.87 5.62 -14.70
CA MET A 212 -9.54 5.62 -16.12
C MET A 212 -8.60 6.77 -16.49
N GLU A 213 -8.86 7.98 -15.97
CA GLU A 213 -7.97 9.14 -16.18
C GLU A 213 -6.55 8.85 -15.66
N ARG A 214 -6.42 8.23 -14.47
CA ARG A 214 -5.11 7.82 -13.94
C ARG A 214 -4.45 6.75 -14.80
N TYR A 215 -5.23 5.79 -15.29
CA TYR A 215 -4.72 4.76 -16.21
C TYR A 215 -4.19 5.41 -17.50
N GLU A 216 -4.91 6.37 -18.07
CA GLU A 216 -4.48 7.13 -19.24
C GLU A 216 -3.20 7.96 -18.96
N GLU A 217 -3.10 8.64 -17.81
CA GLU A 217 -1.89 9.37 -17.42
C GLU A 217 -0.65 8.47 -17.32
N ILE A 218 -0.83 7.23 -16.83
CA ILE A 218 0.22 6.21 -16.75
C ILE A 218 0.55 5.67 -18.14
N GLN A 219 -0.47 5.42 -18.97
CA GLN A 219 -0.33 4.92 -20.33
C GLN A 219 0.41 5.92 -21.25
N GLN A 220 0.18 7.21 -21.05
CA GLN A 220 0.90 8.29 -21.73
C GLN A 220 2.34 8.46 -21.23
N GLY A 221 2.73 7.79 -20.15
CA GLY A 221 4.08 7.86 -19.59
C GLY A 221 4.44 9.24 -19.04
N SER A 222 3.44 10.00 -18.57
CA SER A 222 3.59 11.38 -18.12
C SER A 222 4.56 11.50 -16.94
N ASP A 223 5.30 12.61 -16.87
CA ASP A 223 6.24 12.85 -15.77
C ASP A 223 5.53 12.97 -14.41
N ARG A 224 4.25 13.36 -14.41
CA ARG A 224 3.39 13.36 -13.22
C ARG A 224 3.15 11.94 -12.72
N ALA A 225 2.78 11.01 -13.60
CA ALA A 225 2.56 9.61 -13.24
C ALA A 225 3.83 8.98 -12.67
N LEU A 226 5.00 9.25 -13.27
CA LEU A 226 6.28 8.78 -12.76
C LEU A 226 6.59 9.27 -11.35
N ARG A 227 6.44 10.58 -11.09
CA ARG A 227 6.66 11.15 -9.76
C ARG A 227 5.69 10.59 -8.73
N MET A 228 4.43 10.41 -9.10
CA MET A 228 3.41 9.83 -8.23
C MET A 228 3.75 8.38 -7.87
N LEU A 229 4.07 7.56 -8.87
CA LEU A 229 4.46 6.16 -8.69
C LEU A 229 5.74 6.05 -7.84
N SER A 230 6.76 6.85 -8.12
CA SER A 230 8.02 6.81 -7.36
C SER A 230 7.83 7.25 -5.91
N SER A 231 7.05 8.30 -5.67
CA SER A 231 6.75 8.78 -4.31
C SER A 231 5.93 7.73 -3.54
N SER A 232 4.98 7.08 -4.20
CA SER A 232 4.17 6.02 -3.61
C SER A 232 5.02 4.81 -3.23
N SER A 233 5.89 4.34 -4.13
CA SER A 233 6.82 3.23 -3.85
C SER A 233 7.76 3.55 -2.69
N LEU A 234 8.29 4.79 -2.59
CA LEU A 234 9.17 5.17 -1.50
C LEU A 234 8.46 5.11 -0.14
N SER A 235 7.23 5.65 -0.05
CA SER A 235 6.43 5.59 1.17
C SER A 235 6.10 4.14 1.56
N GLN A 236 5.68 3.32 0.58
CA GLN A 236 5.42 1.89 0.78
C GLN A 236 6.64 1.14 1.29
N PHE A 237 7.84 1.44 0.77
CA PHE A 237 9.09 0.84 1.23
C PHE A 237 9.34 1.08 2.72
N PHE A 238 9.20 2.33 3.18
CA PHE A 238 9.43 2.66 4.59
C PHE A 238 8.36 2.05 5.51
N ILE A 239 7.09 2.10 5.11
CA ILE A 239 5.99 1.49 5.87
C ILE A 239 6.20 -0.03 5.96
N ALA A 240 6.49 -0.70 4.84
CA ALA A 240 6.72 -2.13 4.80
C ALA A 240 7.97 -2.53 5.60
N SER A 241 9.07 -1.77 5.50
CA SER A 241 10.30 -1.99 6.26
C SER A 241 10.06 -1.87 7.77
N PHE A 242 9.28 -0.87 8.19
CA PHE A 242 8.94 -0.67 9.60
C PHE A 242 8.11 -1.83 10.14
N VAL A 243 7.09 -2.26 9.40
CA VAL A 243 6.28 -3.43 9.79
C VAL A 243 7.12 -4.71 9.79
N LEU A 244 8.02 -4.88 8.82
CA LEU A 244 8.93 -6.03 8.78
C LEU A 244 9.92 -6.04 9.95
N ALA A 245 10.38 -4.87 10.41
CA ALA A 245 11.21 -4.77 11.61
C ALA A 245 10.46 -5.22 12.88
N ILE A 246 9.18 -4.85 13.01
CA ILE A 246 8.31 -5.34 14.09
C ILE A 246 8.15 -6.86 14.00
N ALA A 247 7.96 -7.39 12.79
CA ALA A 247 7.87 -8.83 12.55
C ALA A 247 9.14 -9.58 12.95
N VAL A 248 10.33 -9.04 12.65
CA VAL A 248 11.61 -9.59 13.13
C VAL A 248 11.64 -9.60 14.66
N GLY A 249 11.14 -8.55 15.32
CA GLY A 249 10.96 -8.54 16.77
C GLY A 249 10.06 -9.67 17.28
N GLY A 250 8.93 -9.91 16.61
CA GLY A 250 8.04 -11.04 16.90
C GLY A 250 8.72 -12.41 16.73
N ALA A 251 9.49 -12.58 15.65
CA ALA A 251 10.26 -13.80 15.41
C ALA A 251 11.37 -14.00 16.45
N LEU A 252 12.02 -12.94 16.93
CA LEU A 252 12.99 -13.00 18.02
C LEU A 252 12.35 -13.42 19.34
N ILE A 253 11.14 -12.92 19.66
CA ILE A 253 10.40 -13.35 20.85
C ILE A 253 10.06 -14.83 20.75
N ASN A 254 9.55 -15.26 19.59
CA ASN A 254 9.24 -16.66 19.31
C ASN A 254 10.51 -17.57 19.43
N PHE A 255 11.65 -17.14 18.89
CA PHE A 255 12.93 -17.84 19.05
C PHE A 255 13.31 -18.05 20.52
N HIS A 256 13.19 -17.02 21.36
CA HIS A 256 13.50 -17.16 22.78
C HIS A 256 12.49 -18.02 23.56
N LEU A 257 11.25 -18.16 23.07
CA LEU A 257 10.27 -19.10 23.63
C LEU A 257 10.69 -20.56 23.39
N ILE A 258 11.31 -20.84 22.25
CA ILE A 258 11.62 -22.20 21.79
C ILE A 258 13.03 -22.65 22.18
N ALA A 259 14.03 -21.77 22.07
CA ALA A 259 15.43 -22.14 22.15
C ALA A 259 15.84 -22.76 23.50
N ARG A 260 15.29 -22.27 24.61
CA ARG A 260 15.63 -22.78 25.95
C ARG A 260 15.10 -24.21 26.20
N PRO A 261 13.81 -24.52 26.01
CA PRO A 261 13.32 -25.90 26.02
C PRO A 261 14.09 -26.84 25.08
N MET A 262 14.44 -26.36 23.88
CA MET A 262 15.22 -27.14 22.91
C MET A 262 16.64 -27.47 23.39
N THR A 263 17.21 -26.62 24.23
CA THR A 263 18.52 -26.86 24.86
C THR A 263 18.47 -28.08 25.77
N GLU A 264 17.37 -28.28 26.50
CA GLU A 264 17.18 -29.46 27.34
C GLU A 264 16.84 -30.71 26.52
N MET A 265 15.96 -30.58 25.52
CA MET A 265 15.49 -31.72 24.72
C MET A 265 16.55 -32.30 23.78
N VAL A 266 17.39 -31.44 23.18
CA VAL A 266 18.38 -31.83 22.16
C VAL A 266 19.81 -31.87 22.73
N GLY A 267 19.97 -31.48 24.00
CA GLY A 267 21.22 -31.45 24.74
C GLY A 267 21.99 -30.15 24.54
N GLY A 268 22.14 -29.38 25.62
CA GLY A 268 22.75 -28.04 25.59
C GLY A 268 24.26 -28.01 25.37
N THR A 269 24.90 -29.17 25.44
CA THR A 269 26.31 -29.38 25.14
C THR A 269 26.55 -29.89 23.72
N SER A 270 25.49 -30.13 22.94
CA SER A 270 25.57 -30.54 21.54
C SER A 270 25.80 -29.30 20.66
N TYR A 271 26.96 -29.25 20.00
CA TYR A 271 27.33 -28.19 19.06
C TYR A 271 27.52 -28.76 17.65
N ILE A 272 27.08 -28.01 16.65
CA ILE A 272 27.46 -28.21 15.24
C ILE A 272 28.36 -27.03 14.85
N GLY A 273 29.66 -27.29 14.75
CA GLY A 273 30.65 -26.23 14.54
C GLY A 273 30.67 -25.26 15.73
N SER A 274 30.41 -23.97 15.47
CA SER A 274 30.37 -22.91 16.49
C SER A 274 28.97 -22.62 17.05
N PHE A 275 27.93 -23.31 16.57
CA PHE A 275 26.54 -23.04 16.94
C PHE A 275 25.95 -24.18 17.78
N LYS A 276 25.11 -23.83 18.76
CA LYS A 276 24.36 -24.82 19.57
C LYS A 276 23.30 -25.48 18.69
N VAL A 277 23.14 -26.80 18.82
CA VAL A 277 22.10 -27.53 18.07
C VAL A 277 20.70 -27.00 18.40
N ALA A 278 20.45 -26.60 19.66
CA ALA A 278 19.19 -26.03 20.09
C ALA A 278 18.81 -24.73 19.34
N ASP A 279 19.78 -23.84 19.12
CA ASP A 279 19.55 -22.59 18.39
C ASP A 279 19.22 -22.87 16.91
N ILE A 280 19.91 -23.84 16.31
CA ILE A 280 19.64 -24.26 14.93
C ILE A 280 18.23 -24.86 14.82
N SER A 281 17.86 -25.76 15.75
CA SER A 281 16.53 -26.39 15.77
C SER A 281 15.41 -25.37 15.92
N ALA A 282 15.56 -24.40 16.84
CA ALA A 282 14.59 -23.32 17.02
C ALA A 282 14.45 -22.47 15.75
N LEU A 283 15.56 -22.12 15.09
CA LEU A 283 15.55 -21.36 13.84
C LEU A 283 14.86 -22.14 12.71
N VAL A 284 15.10 -23.45 12.60
CA VAL A 284 14.48 -24.31 11.58
C VAL A 284 12.96 -24.36 11.75
N ILE A 285 12.45 -24.48 12.98
CA ILE A 285 11.01 -24.46 13.25
C ILE A 285 10.40 -23.14 12.73
N ILE A 286 10.95 -22.00 13.16
CA ILE A 286 10.47 -20.67 12.74
C ILE A 286 10.55 -20.50 11.22
N LEU A 287 11.62 -20.97 10.58
CA LEU A 287 11.77 -20.88 9.13
C LEU A 287 10.71 -21.70 8.39
N VAL A 288 10.40 -22.91 8.88
CA VAL A 288 9.32 -23.76 8.35
C VAL A 288 7.97 -23.07 8.53
N GLU A 289 7.72 -22.46 9.69
CA GLU A 289 6.49 -21.72 9.96
C GLU A 289 6.32 -20.50 9.06
N ILE A 290 7.35 -19.66 8.92
CA ILE A 290 7.32 -18.50 8.02
C ILE A 290 7.07 -18.96 6.59
N THR A 291 7.74 -20.04 6.15
CA THR A 291 7.55 -20.62 4.81
C THR A 291 6.11 -21.10 4.63
N MET A 292 5.55 -21.79 5.62
CA MET A 292 4.18 -22.29 5.54
C MET A 292 3.15 -21.17 5.61
N GLY A 293 3.42 -20.11 6.38
CA GLY A 293 2.63 -18.89 6.44
C GLY A 293 2.61 -18.15 5.10
N LEU A 294 3.75 -18.03 4.44
CA LEU A 294 3.86 -17.47 3.09
C LEU A 294 3.03 -18.28 2.08
N PHE A 295 3.11 -19.61 2.11
CA PHE A 295 2.29 -20.46 1.25
C PHE A 295 0.80 -20.34 1.54
N LEU A 296 0.41 -20.22 2.82
CA LEU A 296 -0.98 -20.03 3.21
C LEU A 296 -1.54 -18.72 2.65
N MET A 297 -0.80 -17.62 2.78
CA MET A 297 -1.20 -16.28 2.28
C MET A 297 -1.28 -16.24 0.76
N GLU A 298 -0.39 -16.95 0.07
CA GLU A 298 -0.43 -17.11 -1.39
C GLU A 298 -1.65 -17.93 -1.83
N CYS A 299 -1.95 -19.04 -1.14
CA CYS A 299 -3.11 -19.87 -1.45
C CYS A 299 -4.45 -19.14 -1.23
N LEU A 300 -4.49 -18.22 -0.27
CA LEU A 300 -5.63 -17.34 0.00
C LEU A 300 -5.76 -16.17 -1.00
N ARG A 301 -4.80 -15.99 -1.92
CA ARG A 301 -4.69 -14.85 -2.84
C ARG A 301 -4.64 -13.49 -2.14
N ILE A 302 -4.16 -13.47 -0.90
CA ILE A 302 -3.86 -12.23 -0.19
C ILE A 302 -2.55 -11.67 -0.72
N THR A 303 -1.55 -12.54 -0.91
CA THR A 303 -0.25 -12.17 -1.50
C THR A 303 -0.04 -12.74 -2.90
N ARG A 304 0.94 -12.18 -3.63
CA ARG A 304 1.36 -12.64 -4.97
C ARG A 304 2.87 -12.77 -5.12
N LEU A 305 3.51 -13.40 -4.13
CA LEU A 305 4.95 -13.65 -4.16
C LEU A 305 5.32 -14.77 -5.13
N PHE A 306 4.42 -15.74 -5.35
CA PHE A 306 4.68 -16.93 -6.15
C PHE A 306 3.61 -17.11 -7.24
N PRO A 307 3.77 -16.48 -8.42
CA PRO A 307 2.75 -16.50 -9.48
C PRO A 307 2.38 -17.92 -9.95
N VAL A 308 3.31 -18.89 -9.81
CA VAL A 308 3.07 -20.30 -10.10
C VAL A 308 1.93 -20.89 -9.25
N ILE A 309 1.82 -20.50 -7.98
CA ILE A 309 0.79 -21.01 -7.06
C ILE A 309 -0.58 -20.40 -7.39
N SER A 310 -0.59 -19.13 -7.80
CA SER A 310 -1.81 -18.44 -8.22
C SER A 310 -2.43 -19.05 -9.49
N ALA A 311 -1.60 -19.59 -10.38
CA ALA A 311 -2.01 -20.26 -11.61
C ALA A 311 -2.51 -21.70 -11.41
N LEU A 312 -2.38 -22.28 -10.21
CA LEU A 312 -2.86 -23.63 -9.93
C LEU A 312 -4.39 -23.70 -9.90
N SER A 313 -4.94 -24.85 -10.28
CA SER A 313 -6.38 -25.12 -10.17
C SER A 313 -6.88 -24.94 -8.73
N ASP A 314 -8.11 -24.41 -8.58
CA ASP A 314 -8.69 -24.09 -7.27
C ASP A 314 -8.73 -25.29 -6.31
N LYS A 315 -8.92 -26.51 -6.83
CA LYS A 315 -8.91 -27.75 -6.03
C LYS A 315 -7.55 -28.02 -5.39
N LEU A 316 -6.47 -27.86 -6.14
CA LEU A 316 -5.12 -28.09 -5.63
C LEU A 316 -4.73 -27.00 -4.62
N ARG A 317 -5.07 -25.74 -4.91
CA ARG A 317 -4.84 -24.61 -4.00
C ARG A 317 -5.55 -24.79 -2.67
N MET A 318 -6.82 -25.23 -2.68
CA MET A 318 -7.57 -25.54 -1.47
C MET A 318 -6.92 -26.67 -0.64
N ARG A 319 -6.41 -27.72 -1.30
CA ARG A 319 -5.69 -28.81 -0.61
C ARG A 319 -4.40 -28.33 0.02
N MET A 320 -3.61 -27.53 -0.71
CA MET A 320 -2.39 -26.93 -0.19
C MET A 320 -2.68 -26.00 0.99
N MET A 321 -3.73 -25.19 0.91
CA MET A 321 -4.16 -24.31 2.00
C MET A 321 -4.47 -25.11 3.28
N TRP A 322 -5.26 -26.18 3.17
CA TRP A 322 -5.58 -27.03 4.32
C TRP A 322 -4.35 -27.77 4.86
N ALA A 323 -3.48 -28.28 4.00
CA ALA A 323 -2.24 -28.92 4.41
C ALA A 323 -1.30 -27.93 5.14
N ALA A 324 -1.18 -26.71 4.62
CA ALA A 324 -0.38 -25.66 5.21
C ALA A 324 -0.91 -25.22 6.56
N PHE A 325 -2.21 -24.98 6.64
CA PHE A 325 -2.89 -24.63 7.88
C PHE A 325 -2.77 -25.74 8.94
N ALA A 326 -2.95 -27.01 8.55
CA ALA A 326 -2.82 -28.14 9.46
C ALA A 326 -1.40 -28.27 10.02
N LEU A 327 -0.36 -28.10 9.18
CA LEU A 327 1.02 -28.13 9.65
C LEU A 327 1.34 -26.95 10.58
N LEU A 328 0.91 -25.73 10.23
CA LEU A 328 1.06 -24.55 11.09
C LEU A 328 0.36 -24.73 12.44
N PHE A 329 -0.85 -25.26 12.45
CA PHE A 329 -1.59 -25.53 13.67
C PHE A 329 -0.89 -26.58 14.55
N PHE A 330 -0.32 -27.61 13.92
CA PHE A 330 0.47 -28.62 14.62
C PHE A 330 1.74 -28.00 15.23
N LEU A 331 2.51 -27.23 14.46
CA LEU A 331 3.71 -26.55 14.97
C LEU A 331 3.37 -25.57 16.10
N ALA A 332 2.33 -24.75 15.94
CA ALA A 332 1.86 -23.84 16.98
C ALA A 332 1.45 -24.57 18.28
N SER A 333 0.87 -25.78 18.16
CA SER A 333 0.54 -26.61 19.32
C SER A 333 1.78 -27.15 20.01
N VAL A 334 2.81 -27.54 19.24
CA VAL A 334 4.12 -27.95 19.78
C VAL A 334 4.78 -26.76 20.48
N GLU A 335 4.79 -25.57 19.87
CA GLU A 335 5.37 -24.36 20.45
C GLU A 335 4.68 -23.92 21.74
N ALA A 336 3.36 -24.04 21.83
CA ALA A 336 2.63 -23.83 23.08
C ALA A 336 3.12 -24.78 24.19
N GLY A 337 3.38 -26.04 23.84
CA GLY A 337 3.99 -27.02 24.74
C GLY A 337 5.43 -26.67 25.13
N LEU A 338 6.24 -26.18 24.20
CA LEU A 338 7.61 -25.73 24.48
C LEU A 338 7.61 -24.48 25.38
N ALA A 339 6.72 -23.53 25.14
CA ALA A 339 6.56 -22.35 25.99
C ALA A 339 6.14 -22.72 27.42
N PHE A 340 5.28 -23.73 27.56
CA PHE A 340 4.96 -24.31 28.88
C PHE A 340 6.21 -24.90 29.56
N MET A 341 6.98 -25.70 28.83
CA MET A 341 8.23 -26.28 29.35
C MET A 341 9.25 -25.21 29.73
N ARG A 342 9.35 -24.12 28.96
CA ARG A 342 10.25 -23.00 29.24
C ARG A 342 9.96 -22.40 30.62
N GLU A 343 8.69 -22.21 30.94
CA GLU A 343 8.27 -21.61 32.21
C GLU A 343 8.61 -22.53 33.39
N ILE A 344 8.38 -23.84 33.26
CA ILE A 344 8.77 -24.83 34.27
C ILE A 344 10.29 -24.81 34.49
N LEU A 345 11.09 -24.88 33.43
CA LEU A 345 12.56 -24.85 33.52
C LEU A 345 13.07 -23.57 34.17
N MET A 346 12.43 -22.42 33.87
CA MET A 346 12.80 -21.15 34.49
C MET A 346 12.49 -21.13 36.00
N GLN A 347 11.43 -21.80 36.44
CA GLN A 347 11.11 -21.94 37.86
C GLN A 347 12.12 -22.83 38.59
N GLU A 348 12.50 -23.95 37.99
CA GLU A 348 13.51 -24.86 38.54
C GLU A 348 14.85 -24.14 38.72
N ASP A 349 15.30 -23.38 37.72
CA ASP A 349 16.54 -22.60 37.81
C ASP A 349 16.49 -21.53 38.91
N LEU A 350 15.34 -20.85 39.08
CA LEU A 350 15.17 -19.86 40.14
C LEU A 350 15.20 -20.51 41.53
N ALA A 351 14.53 -21.64 41.70
CA ALA A 351 14.51 -22.40 42.95
C ALA A 351 15.90 -22.91 43.32
N VAL A 352 16.64 -23.49 42.37
CA VAL A 352 18.02 -23.94 42.57
C VAL A 352 18.93 -22.75 42.90
N SER A 353 18.80 -21.62 42.21
CA SER A 353 19.60 -20.42 42.48
C SER A 353 19.33 -19.80 43.86
N ALA A 354 18.11 -19.93 44.38
CA ALA A 354 17.72 -19.44 45.71
C ALA A 354 18.30 -20.36 46.80
N GLN A 355 18.20 -21.68 46.61
CA GLN A 355 18.82 -22.68 47.49
C GLN A 355 20.34 -22.50 47.56
N LEU A 356 21.01 -22.29 46.42
CA LEU A 356 22.47 -22.10 46.37
C LEU A 356 22.93 -20.78 47.01
N ARG A 357 22.07 -19.76 47.10
CA ARG A 357 22.37 -18.48 47.77
C ARG A 357 22.06 -18.49 49.26
N GLY A 358 21.58 -19.62 49.82
CA GLY A 358 21.25 -19.75 51.24
C GLY A 358 20.05 -18.91 51.69
N GLY A 359 19.23 -18.41 50.75
CA GLY A 359 17.98 -17.70 51.07
C GLY A 359 16.86 -18.70 51.37
N GLU A 360 15.96 -18.36 52.30
CA GLU A 360 14.69 -19.07 52.41
C GLU A 360 13.95 -18.98 51.08
N VAL A 361 13.54 -20.13 50.56
CA VAL A 361 12.69 -20.19 49.36
C VAL A 361 11.31 -19.72 49.80
N GLU A 362 11.06 -18.41 49.75
CA GLU A 362 9.69 -17.93 49.61
C GLU A 362 9.20 -18.44 48.26
N ALA A 363 8.60 -19.62 48.29
CA ALA A 363 7.81 -20.15 47.19
C ALA A 363 6.67 -19.16 46.99
N ALA A 364 6.90 -18.15 46.15
CA ALA A 364 5.85 -17.21 45.82
C ALA A 364 4.66 -18.05 45.31
N THR A 365 3.54 -17.82 45.97
CA THR A 365 2.42 -18.76 46.04
C THR A 365 1.62 -18.72 44.75
N GLY A 366 1.11 -19.88 44.32
CA GLY A 366 0.60 -20.23 42.98
C GLY A 366 -0.51 -19.39 42.34
N GLY A 367 -0.93 -18.26 42.92
CA GLY A 367 -2.05 -17.45 42.44
C GLY A 367 -1.79 -16.60 41.18
N VAL A 368 -0.55 -16.14 40.96
CA VAL A 368 -0.18 -15.29 39.80
C VAL A 368 0.50 -16.10 38.69
N TYR A 369 0.93 -17.33 38.98
CA TYR A 369 1.73 -18.17 38.09
C TYR A 369 0.95 -18.80 36.94
N TRP A 370 -0.28 -19.23 37.18
CA TRP A 370 -1.11 -19.76 36.11
C TRP A 370 -1.35 -18.71 35.02
N ILE A 371 -1.34 -17.42 35.39
CA ILE A 371 -1.51 -16.29 34.47
C ILE A 371 -0.28 -16.17 33.56
N THR A 372 0.93 -16.21 34.12
CA THR A 372 2.17 -16.13 33.32
C THR A 372 2.34 -17.37 32.44
N THR A 373 2.12 -18.57 32.97
CA THR A 373 2.18 -19.81 32.20
C THR A 373 1.15 -19.82 31.06
N ALA A 374 -0.11 -19.50 31.34
CA ALA A 374 -1.17 -19.44 30.32
C ALA A 374 -0.88 -18.35 29.27
N ALA A 375 -0.32 -17.21 29.68
CA ALA A 375 0.06 -16.14 28.77
C ALA A 375 1.22 -16.55 27.85
N GLN A 376 2.24 -17.25 28.35
CA GLN A 376 3.36 -17.74 27.54
C GLN A 376 2.93 -18.85 26.59
N MET A 377 2.06 -19.78 27.05
CA MET A 377 1.47 -20.81 26.17
C MET A 377 0.61 -20.18 25.07
N GLY A 378 -0.25 -19.23 25.44
CA GLY A 378 -1.06 -18.48 24.48
C GLY A 378 -0.19 -17.71 23.48
N MET A 379 0.90 -17.10 23.94
CA MET A 379 1.86 -16.42 23.08
C MET A 379 2.57 -17.40 22.13
N GLY A 380 3.05 -18.55 22.62
CA GLY A 380 3.64 -19.61 21.79
C GLY A 380 2.68 -20.18 20.75
N PHE A 381 1.38 -20.23 21.04
CA PHE A 381 0.37 -20.66 20.07
C PHE A 381 0.02 -19.57 19.04
N ILE A 382 -0.09 -18.30 19.47
CA ILE A 382 -0.57 -17.20 18.62
C ILE A 382 0.54 -16.65 17.72
N LEU A 383 1.78 -16.60 18.19
CA LEU A 383 2.90 -16.00 17.44
C LEU A 383 3.13 -16.64 16.06
N PRO A 384 3.12 -17.97 15.88
CA PRO A 384 3.22 -18.60 14.56
C PRO A 384 2.19 -18.06 13.56
N PHE A 385 0.92 -17.94 13.98
CA PHE A 385 -0.14 -17.37 13.16
C PHE A 385 0.09 -15.88 12.88
N ALA A 386 0.53 -15.12 13.88
CA ALA A 386 0.88 -13.71 13.69
C ALA A 386 2.01 -13.53 12.67
N LEU A 387 3.02 -14.43 12.69
CA LEU A 387 4.13 -14.42 11.75
C LEU A 387 3.71 -14.75 10.30
N THR A 388 2.58 -15.43 10.09
CA THR A 388 2.05 -15.63 8.73
C THR A 388 1.68 -14.31 8.04
N PHE A 389 1.26 -13.29 8.80
CA PHE A 389 0.91 -11.97 8.26
C PHE A 389 2.12 -11.19 7.76
N VAL A 390 3.35 -11.63 8.07
CA VAL A 390 4.60 -11.04 7.55
C VAL A 390 4.69 -11.12 6.04
N ALA A 391 3.96 -12.05 5.41
CA ALA A 391 3.85 -12.16 3.97
C ALA A 391 3.37 -10.85 3.29
N ILE A 392 2.41 -10.15 3.89
CA ILE A 392 1.81 -8.93 3.34
C ILE A 392 2.82 -7.77 3.25
N PRO A 393 3.47 -7.34 4.34
CA PRO A 393 4.51 -6.32 4.25
C PRO A 393 5.72 -6.82 3.48
N LEU A 394 6.04 -8.12 3.48
CA LEU A 394 7.14 -8.66 2.68
C LEU A 394 6.91 -8.48 1.17
N GLU A 395 5.70 -8.72 0.66
CA GLU A 395 5.35 -8.45 -0.74
C GLU A 395 5.51 -6.97 -1.08
N ASN A 396 4.93 -6.09 -0.26
CA ASN A 396 5.06 -4.65 -0.45
C ASN A 396 6.52 -4.20 -0.39
N PHE A 397 7.32 -4.79 0.52
CA PHE A 397 8.74 -4.53 0.63
C PHE A 397 9.47 -4.97 -0.64
N ILE A 398 9.25 -6.18 -1.15
CA ILE A 398 9.93 -6.67 -2.36
C ILE A 398 9.58 -5.80 -3.58
N ALA A 399 8.29 -5.46 -3.75
CA ALA A 399 7.83 -4.64 -4.87
C ALA A 399 8.44 -3.22 -4.83
N SER A 400 8.43 -2.58 -3.65
CA SER A 400 8.96 -1.23 -3.47
C SER A 400 10.50 -1.18 -3.39
N ALA A 401 11.13 -2.20 -2.82
CA ALA A 401 12.59 -2.32 -2.72
C ALA A 401 13.24 -2.33 -4.09
N ARG A 402 12.65 -2.99 -5.09
CA ARG A 402 13.14 -2.96 -6.47
C ARG A 402 13.28 -1.51 -6.98
N THR A 403 12.27 -0.68 -6.75
CA THR A 403 12.28 0.73 -7.15
C THR A 403 13.32 1.52 -6.36
N VAL A 404 13.36 1.34 -5.03
CA VAL A 404 14.31 2.05 -4.15
C VAL A 404 15.76 1.66 -4.45
N ILE A 405 16.06 0.38 -4.67
CA ILE A 405 17.38 -0.11 -5.09
C ILE A 405 17.75 0.47 -6.46
N GLY A 406 16.82 0.56 -7.39
CA GLY A 406 17.03 1.20 -8.68
C GLY A 406 17.44 2.67 -8.55
N LEU A 407 16.74 3.42 -7.69
CA LEU A 407 17.05 4.83 -7.38
C LEU A 407 18.42 4.97 -6.70
N LEU A 408 18.70 4.13 -5.70
CA LEU A 408 19.98 4.13 -4.98
C LEU A 408 21.16 3.77 -5.88
N THR A 409 20.98 2.79 -6.77
CA THR A 409 22.01 2.40 -7.73
C THR A 409 22.29 3.52 -8.74
N THR A 410 21.23 4.18 -9.24
CA THR A 410 21.35 5.35 -10.11
C THR A 410 22.12 6.47 -9.41
N PHE A 411 21.76 6.77 -8.15
CA PHE A 411 22.47 7.74 -7.33
C PHE A 411 23.95 7.37 -7.12
N PHE A 412 24.22 6.12 -6.79
CA PHE A 412 25.59 5.62 -6.59
C PHE A 412 26.43 5.74 -7.86
N LEU A 413 25.90 5.34 -9.02
CA LEU A 413 26.60 5.49 -10.31
C LEU A 413 26.87 6.97 -10.62
N ARG A 414 25.91 7.86 -10.35
CA ARG A 414 26.09 9.30 -10.53
C ARG A 414 27.23 9.84 -9.64
N VAL A 415 27.23 9.48 -8.36
CA VAL A 415 28.31 9.86 -7.42
C VAL A 415 29.65 9.30 -7.87
N LEU A 416 29.70 8.03 -8.28
CA LEU A 416 30.91 7.39 -8.79
C LEU A 416 31.45 8.09 -10.04
N SER A 417 30.57 8.48 -10.98
CA SER A 417 30.97 9.25 -12.17
C SER A 417 31.60 10.60 -11.78
N VAL A 418 31.01 11.31 -10.82
CA VAL A 418 31.55 12.58 -10.31
C VAL A 418 32.89 12.36 -9.62
N LEU A 419 33.03 11.33 -8.78
CA LEU A 419 34.29 10.99 -8.11
C LEU A 419 35.39 10.65 -9.12
N LEU A 420 35.10 9.85 -10.15
CA LEU A 420 36.06 9.53 -11.21
C LEU A 420 36.50 10.79 -11.97
N ARG A 421 35.58 11.72 -12.29
CA ARG A 421 35.93 13.01 -12.90
C ARG A 421 36.83 13.83 -11.99
N LEU A 422 36.49 13.91 -10.69
CA LEU A 422 37.27 14.65 -9.71
C LEU A 422 38.67 14.05 -9.55
N SER A 423 38.79 12.73 -9.37
CA SER A 423 40.06 12.02 -9.31
C SER A 423 40.89 12.21 -10.58
N GLY A 424 40.25 12.22 -11.75
CA GLY A 424 40.91 12.52 -13.02
C GLY A 424 41.52 13.93 -13.03
N THR A 425 40.77 14.94 -12.57
CA THR A 425 41.30 16.31 -12.46
C THR A 425 42.39 16.43 -11.38
N ALA A 426 42.26 15.70 -10.27
CA ALA A 426 43.26 15.66 -9.21
C ALA A 426 44.57 15.05 -9.69
N SER A 427 44.52 13.99 -10.52
CA SER A 427 45.71 13.35 -11.09
C SER A 427 46.54 14.34 -11.94
N LEU A 428 45.89 15.17 -12.77
CA LEU A 428 46.59 16.24 -13.51
C LEU A 428 47.26 17.25 -12.58
N ARG A 429 46.54 17.68 -11.53
CA ARG A 429 47.08 18.64 -10.55
C ARG A 429 48.25 18.04 -9.76
N CYS A 430 48.15 16.79 -9.32
CA CYS A 430 49.23 16.07 -8.67
C CYS A 430 50.45 15.93 -9.59
N GLY A 431 50.26 15.61 -10.87
CA GLY A 431 51.36 15.59 -11.84
C GLY A 431 52.07 16.94 -11.93
N SER A 432 51.32 18.04 -12.02
CA SER A 432 51.92 19.38 -12.02
C SER A 432 52.63 19.75 -10.72
N LEU A 433 52.12 19.27 -9.58
CA LEU A 433 52.69 19.52 -8.26
C LEU A 433 53.97 18.69 -8.05
N LEU A 434 53.99 17.44 -8.50
CA LEU A 434 55.17 16.58 -8.47
C LEU A 434 56.32 17.17 -9.28
N VAL A 435 56.03 17.74 -10.45
CA VAL A 435 57.06 18.46 -11.23
C VAL A 435 57.60 19.66 -10.46
N ARG A 436 56.75 20.45 -9.80
CA ARG A 436 57.20 21.58 -8.96
C ARG A 436 58.02 21.12 -7.75
N LEU A 437 57.63 20.04 -7.09
CA LEU A 437 58.41 19.45 -5.98
C LEU A 437 59.77 18.94 -6.47
N TYR A 438 59.81 18.32 -7.64
CA TYR A 438 61.04 17.87 -8.27
C TYR A 438 61.97 19.05 -8.58
N ASP A 439 61.44 20.14 -9.14
CA ASP A 439 62.20 21.38 -9.37
C ASP A 439 62.74 21.99 -8.06
N ILE A 440 62.01 21.89 -6.94
CA ILE A 440 62.49 22.36 -5.62
C ILE A 440 63.69 21.56 -5.12
N VAL A 441 63.71 20.23 -5.33
CA VAL A 441 64.85 19.38 -4.93
C VAL A 441 66.11 19.73 -5.72
N ILE A 442 65.96 20.16 -6.98
CA ILE A 442 67.07 20.54 -7.88
C ILE A 442 67.29 22.06 -7.89
N PHE A 443 66.87 22.77 -6.83
CA PHE A 443 66.93 24.23 -6.79
C PHE A 443 68.35 24.80 -6.97
N PHE A 444 69.37 24.16 -6.39
CA PHE A 444 70.74 24.68 -6.42
C PHE A 444 71.38 24.67 -7.85
N PRO A 445 71.32 23.58 -8.64
CA PRO A 445 71.74 23.59 -10.04
C PRO A 445 70.91 24.55 -10.91
N LEU A 446 69.61 24.64 -10.67
CA LEU A 446 68.70 25.52 -11.42
C LEU A 446 69.03 27.01 -11.22
N TRP A 447 69.39 27.40 -10.00
CA TRP A 447 69.80 28.77 -9.71
C TRP A 447 71.12 29.14 -10.42
N LEU A 448 72.09 28.22 -10.45
CA LEU A 448 73.36 28.40 -11.18
C LEU A 448 73.12 28.51 -12.69
N GLU A 449 72.28 27.66 -13.27
CA GLU A 449 71.89 27.72 -14.68
C GLU A 449 71.18 29.05 -15.02
N ALA A 450 70.20 29.48 -14.21
CA ALA A 450 69.47 30.73 -14.42
C ALA A 450 70.39 31.96 -14.34
N LYS A 451 71.35 31.96 -13.41
CA LYS A 451 72.35 33.04 -13.28
C LYS A 451 73.34 33.06 -14.44
N TYR A 452 73.73 31.90 -14.95
CA TYR A 452 74.58 31.79 -16.13
C TYR A 452 73.88 32.30 -17.40
N ILE A 453 72.61 31.92 -17.58
CA ILE A 453 71.79 32.38 -18.71
C ILE A 453 71.55 33.89 -18.64
N SER A 454 71.18 34.43 -17.46
CA SER A 454 70.94 35.87 -17.30
C SER A 454 72.21 36.71 -17.50
N TRP A 455 73.37 36.20 -17.09
CA TRP A 455 74.65 36.85 -17.35
C TRP A 455 74.99 36.86 -18.85
N ARG A 456 74.70 35.75 -19.55
CA ARG A 456 74.94 35.63 -20.98
C ARG A 456 73.97 36.46 -21.83
N THR A 457 72.70 36.56 -21.44
CA THR A 457 71.72 37.44 -22.11
C THR A 457 72.00 38.91 -21.83
N ALA A 458 72.44 39.27 -20.61
CA ALA A 458 72.91 40.62 -20.31
C ALA A 458 74.13 41.01 -21.15
N ALA A 459 75.10 40.11 -21.30
CA ALA A 459 76.28 40.33 -22.14
C ALA A 459 75.95 40.45 -23.65
N ALA A 460 74.93 39.74 -24.13
CA ALA A 460 74.45 39.87 -25.51
C ALA A 460 73.63 41.16 -25.74
N GLY A 461 72.90 41.63 -24.72
CA GLY A 461 72.17 42.90 -24.76
C GLY A 461 73.09 44.13 -24.74
N THR A 462 74.24 44.04 -24.08
CA THR A 462 75.25 45.13 -24.13
C THR A 462 75.96 45.22 -25.46
N ALA A 463 76.21 44.09 -26.15
CA ALA A 463 76.83 44.08 -27.47
C ALA A 463 75.93 44.65 -28.57
N THR A 464 74.61 44.49 -28.45
CA THR A 464 73.63 45.05 -29.41
C THR A 464 73.31 46.53 -29.18
N ALA A 465 73.59 47.06 -27.98
CA ALA A 465 73.51 48.49 -27.69
C ALA A 465 74.77 49.28 -28.08
N GLU A 466 75.88 48.60 -28.37
CA GLU A 466 77.13 49.20 -28.90
C GLU A 466 77.15 49.26 -30.44
N GLU A 467 76.21 48.61 -31.13
CA GLU A 467 76.07 48.60 -32.60
C GLU A 467 74.94 49.51 -33.13
N ALA A 468 74.23 50.24 -32.26
CA ALA A 468 73.24 51.27 -32.61
C ALA A 468 73.73 52.66 -32.18
#